data_AF-A0A0D3IL66-F1
#
_entry.id   AF-A0A0D3IL66-F1
#
_cell.length_a   1.000
_cell.length_b   1.000
_cell.length_c   1.000
_cell.angle_alpha   90.00
_cell.angle_beta   90.00
_cell.angle_gamma   90.00
#
_symmetry.space_group_name_H-M   'P 1'
#
loop_
_entity.id
_entity.type
_entity.pdbx_description
1 polymer ?
#
loop_
_entity_poly.entity_id
_entity_poly.type
_entity_poly.pdbx_seq_one_letter_code
_entity_poly.pdbx_strand_id
1 'polypeptide(L)'
;MTQAPPKPGIAPVELAISCVFSVFFTTNALLDLSADLWALDAPRARLAFLRDWYVFRQWSPIVSPIFLALTLLLPFAVFTLCKGALESICGWRSASRLRHTVDILEAVILVGVILPIGIPAAVSAQEALIAACKGSVTGGVSGGGPLGFFSADTTATLRPGDMSACKASAAELPSPHLLMVALNLLMWACDVLRYSCGARAAASGSQGRIVSSLSPGRPRADVGLSAACSDLSAVSTTDQGYRTAILNNRACFEGKAVLDVGAGSGILAIWAAKAGARVVYAVEATSMAKHARRLAAANGVGDVVVVLEGYMEQVTLPEQVDVIVSEWMGYFLLRESMLDPWLKPGGALFPSSASIYLAPLCSSLYAPKLREFEREVSGWSHFKDFMGRENGVDISVLDAEWQQEQHPLLDTS
;
A
#
# COMPACT_ATOMS: atom_id res chain seq x y z
N MET A 1 31.83 5.38 -30.28
CA MET A 1 30.35 5.32 -30.25
C MET A 1 29.89 5.80 -28.89
N THR A 2 29.19 6.94 -28.82
CA THR A 2 28.58 7.45 -27.59
C THR A 2 27.55 6.43 -27.11
N GLN A 3 27.70 5.90 -25.89
CA GLN A 3 26.70 5.00 -25.30
C GLN A 3 25.37 5.74 -25.18
N ALA A 4 24.28 5.11 -25.62
CA ALA A 4 22.94 5.66 -25.46
C ALA A 4 22.64 5.92 -23.98
N PRO A 5 22.00 7.04 -23.62
CA PRO A 5 21.77 7.37 -22.23
C PRO A 5 20.90 6.30 -21.55
N PRO A 6 21.11 6.02 -20.26
CA PRO A 6 20.33 5.01 -19.55
C PRO A 6 18.84 5.37 -19.56
N LYS A 7 17.98 4.35 -19.61
CA LYS A 7 16.53 4.53 -19.50
C LYS A 7 16.19 4.89 -18.05
N PRO A 8 15.44 5.99 -17.79
CA PRO A 8 15.03 6.34 -16.45
C PRO A 8 14.08 5.27 -15.87
N GLY A 9 14.04 5.18 -14.53
CA GLY A 9 12.99 4.41 -13.84
C GLY A 9 11.60 4.99 -14.13
N ILE A 10 10.56 4.18 -13.98
CA ILE A 10 9.17 4.65 -14.13
C ILE A 10 8.90 5.73 -13.06
N ALA A 11 8.36 6.86 -13.49
CA ALA A 11 8.01 7.92 -12.54
C ALA A 11 6.85 7.45 -11.63
N PRO A 12 6.82 7.83 -10.34
CA PRO A 12 5.74 7.42 -9.43
C PRO A 12 4.32 7.73 -9.96
N VAL A 13 4.17 8.85 -10.68
CA VAL A 13 2.91 9.25 -11.31
C VAL A 13 2.51 8.32 -12.45
N GLU A 14 3.47 7.91 -13.30
CA GLU A 14 3.22 6.96 -14.40
C GLU A 14 2.81 5.59 -13.84
N LEU A 15 3.47 5.14 -12.77
CA LEU A 15 3.12 3.89 -12.09
C LEU A 15 1.71 3.97 -11.46
N ALA A 16 1.39 5.08 -10.79
CA ALA A 16 0.07 5.28 -10.19
C ALA A 16 -1.04 5.24 -11.24
N ILE A 17 -0.84 5.92 -12.38
CA ILE A 17 -1.79 5.89 -13.50
C ILE A 17 -1.94 4.45 -14.02
N SER A 18 -0.83 3.74 -14.28
CA SER A 18 -0.90 2.37 -14.79
C SER A 18 -1.62 1.42 -13.81
N CYS A 19 -1.36 1.54 -12.51
CA CYS A 19 -2.04 0.76 -11.48
C CYS A 19 -3.55 1.05 -11.45
N VAL A 20 -3.97 2.31 -11.53
CA VAL A 20 -5.39 2.68 -11.54
C VAL A 20 -6.11 2.07 -12.75
N PHE A 21 -5.51 2.17 -13.95
CA PHE A 21 -6.06 1.57 -15.16
C PHE A 21 -6.13 0.05 -15.04
N SER A 22 -5.01 -0.60 -14.72
CA SER A 22 -4.92 -2.06 -14.61
C SER A 22 -5.90 -2.61 -13.59
N VAL A 23 -6.01 -2.01 -12.39
CA VAL A 23 -6.97 -2.45 -11.36
C VAL A 23 -8.40 -2.26 -11.83
N PHE A 24 -8.74 -1.09 -12.38
CA PHE A 24 -10.10 -0.80 -12.83
C PHE A 24 -10.56 -1.76 -13.94
N PHE A 25 -9.75 -1.94 -14.98
CA PHE A 25 -10.12 -2.79 -16.13
C PHE A 25 -10.08 -4.28 -15.79
N THR A 26 -9.15 -4.73 -14.94
CA THR A 26 -9.14 -6.13 -14.45
C THR A 26 -10.39 -6.40 -13.62
N THR A 27 -10.74 -5.51 -12.69
CA THR A 27 -11.92 -5.68 -11.82
C THR A 27 -13.20 -5.74 -12.65
N ASN A 28 -13.36 -4.84 -13.63
CA ASN A 28 -14.52 -4.87 -14.52
C ASN A 28 -14.60 -6.16 -15.34
N ALA A 29 -13.50 -6.59 -15.95
CA ALA A 29 -13.47 -7.82 -16.74
C ALA A 29 -13.76 -9.07 -15.88
N LEU A 30 -13.29 -9.11 -14.63
CA LEU A 30 -13.58 -10.17 -13.67
C LEU A 30 -15.05 -10.20 -13.26
N LEU A 31 -15.67 -9.05 -13.05
CA LEU A 31 -17.10 -8.96 -12.73
C LEU A 31 -17.95 -9.47 -13.88
N ASP A 32 -17.65 -9.05 -15.11
CA ASP A 32 -18.38 -9.49 -16.30
C ASP A 32 -18.18 -11.00 -16.54
N LEU A 33 -16.94 -11.51 -16.44
CA LEU A 33 -16.66 -12.94 -16.54
C LEU A 33 -17.36 -13.76 -15.44
N SER A 34 -17.43 -13.23 -14.21
CA SER A 34 -18.12 -13.90 -13.11
C SER A 34 -19.63 -13.99 -13.37
N ALA A 35 -20.23 -12.91 -13.88
CA ALA A 35 -21.63 -12.88 -14.27
C ALA A 35 -21.91 -13.89 -15.39
N ASP A 36 -21.04 -13.98 -16.40
CA ASP A 36 -21.16 -14.94 -17.51
C ASP A 36 -21.12 -16.39 -17.00
N LEU A 37 -20.09 -16.75 -16.24
CA LEU A 37 -19.90 -18.11 -15.74
C LEU A 37 -21.03 -18.52 -14.80
N TRP A 38 -21.46 -17.62 -13.92
CA TRP A 38 -22.58 -17.88 -13.01
C TRP A 38 -23.90 -18.03 -13.76
N ALA A 39 -24.14 -17.22 -14.80
CA ALA A 39 -25.36 -17.31 -15.58
C ALA A 39 -25.42 -18.58 -16.43
N LEU A 40 -24.28 -19.10 -16.87
CA LEU A 40 -24.18 -20.31 -17.68
C LEU A 40 -24.18 -21.62 -16.87
N ASP A 41 -24.10 -21.55 -15.54
CA ASP A 41 -24.11 -22.71 -14.65
C ASP A 41 -25.48 -23.41 -14.59
N ALA A 42 -25.47 -24.75 -14.54
CA ALA A 42 -26.62 -25.64 -14.76
C ALA A 42 -27.55 -25.76 -13.51
N PRO A 43 -28.86 -26.12 -13.62
CA PRO A 43 -29.56 -26.73 -14.77
C PRO A 43 -30.49 -25.80 -15.59
N ARG A 44 -30.65 -24.53 -15.22
CA ARG A 44 -31.37 -23.53 -16.03
C ARG A 44 -30.48 -22.30 -16.14
N ALA A 45 -29.79 -22.16 -17.28
CA ALA A 45 -28.98 -20.99 -17.56
C ALA A 45 -29.80 -19.71 -17.29
N ARG A 46 -29.25 -18.80 -16.50
CA ARG A 46 -29.89 -17.59 -15.99
C ARG A 46 -29.82 -16.47 -17.04
N LEU A 47 -30.28 -16.76 -18.25
CA LEU A 47 -30.13 -15.90 -19.43
C LEU A 47 -30.82 -14.53 -19.28
N ALA A 48 -31.94 -14.48 -18.55
CA ALA A 48 -32.63 -13.22 -18.23
C ALA A 48 -31.75 -12.30 -17.38
N PHE A 49 -31.08 -12.86 -16.35
CA PHE A 49 -30.12 -12.12 -15.54
C PHE A 49 -28.98 -11.59 -16.41
N LEU A 50 -28.44 -12.41 -17.32
CA LEU A 50 -27.28 -12.00 -18.12
C LEU A 50 -27.61 -10.81 -19.03
N ARG A 51 -28.79 -10.82 -19.66
CA ARG A 51 -29.29 -9.67 -20.43
C ARG A 51 -29.43 -8.44 -19.53
N ASP A 52 -30.11 -8.57 -18.39
CA ASP A 52 -30.39 -7.45 -17.49
C ASP A 52 -29.11 -6.87 -16.89
N TRP A 53 -28.12 -7.72 -16.62
CA TRP A 53 -26.76 -7.34 -16.22
C TRP A 53 -26.12 -6.42 -17.26
N TYR A 54 -26.08 -6.82 -18.53
CA TYR A 54 -25.42 -6.01 -19.57
C TYR A 54 -26.21 -4.74 -19.94
N VAL A 55 -27.55 -4.77 -19.84
CA VAL A 55 -28.36 -3.56 -19.92
C VAL A 55 -28.02 -2.61 -18.76
N PHE A 56 -27.93 -3.11 -17.53
CA PHE A 56 -27.51 -2.32 -16.38
C PHE A 56 -26.08 -1.77 -16.55
N ARG A 57 -25.14 -2.57 -17.05
CA ARG A 57 -23.74 -2.15 -17.26
C ARG A 57 -23.62 -0.98 -18.23
N GLN A 58 -24.41 -0.96 -19.31
CA GLN A 58 -24.45 0.17 -20.25
C GLN A 58 -24.91 1.49 -19.60
N TRP A 59 -25.81 1.41 -18.61
CA TRP A 59 -26.45 2.57 -17.97
C TRP A 59 -26.05 2.74 -16.49
N SER A 60 -24.94 2.15 -16.07
CA SER A 60 -24.52 2.18 -14.67
C SER A 60 -24.15 3.60 -14.23
N PRO A 61 -24.82 4.20 -13.22
CA PRO A 61 -24.62 5.59 -12.86
C PRO A 61 -23.25 5.87 -12.23
N ILE A 62 -22.55 4.83 -11.76
CA ILE A 62 -21.23 4.96 -11.12
C ILE A 62 -20.12 4.54 -12.08
N VAL A 63 -20.28 3.40 -12.77
CA VAL A 63 -19.24 2.87 -13.65
C VAL A 63 -19.07 3.74 -14.88
N SER A 64 -20.15 4.24 -15.48
CA SER A 64 -20.08 5.03 -16.71
C SER A 64 -19.34 6.37 -16.54
N PRO A 65 -19.57 7.16 -15.48
CA PRO A 65 -18.77 8.37 -15.24
C PRO A 65 -17.28 8.09 -14.96
N ILE A 66 -16.97 7.03 -14.21
CA ILE A 66 -15.58 6.66 -13.93
C ILE A 66 -14.89 6.22 -15.22
N PHE A 67 -15.55 5.40 -16.04
CA PHE A 67 -15.05 4.98 -17.34
C PHE A 67 -14.80 6.18 -18.26
N LEU A 68 -15.72 7.14 -18.31
CA LEU A 68 -15.57 8.38 -19.07
C LEU A 68 -14.34 9.19 -18.59
N ALA A 69 -14.17 9.35 -17.27
CA ALA A 69 -13.02 10.05 -16.70
C ALA A 69 -11.69 9.35 -17.05
N LEU A 70 -11.64 8.01 -16.97
CA LEU A 70 -10.46 7.24 -17.36
C LEU A 70 -10.19 7.30 -18.87
N THR A 71 -11.23 7.37 -19.70
CA THR A 71 -11.09 7.51 -21.16
C THR A 71 -10.40 8.82 -21.53
N LEU A 72 -10.60 9.90 -20.76
CA LEU A 72 -9.88 11.16 -20.97
C LEU A 72 -8.38 11.04 -20.70
N LEU A 73 -7.97 10.12 -19.82
CA LEU A 73 -6.57 9.86 -19.48
C LEU A 73 -5.92 8.81 -20.40
N LEU A 74 -6.73 8.03 -21.14
CA LEU A 74 -6.25 6.96 -22.01
C LEU A 74 -5.23 7.43 -23.07
N PRO A 75 -5.38 8.58 -23.76
CA PRO A 75 -4.39 9.05 -24.71
C PRO A 75 -3.00 9.29 -24.08
N PHE A 76 -2.96 9.77 -22.83
CA PHE A 76 -1.71 9.93 -22.09
C PHE A 76 -1.08 8.58 -21.76
N ALA A 77 -1.87 7.62 -21.27
CA ALA A 77 -1.40 6.27 -21.01
C ALA A 77 -0.82 5.62 -22.28
N VAL A 78 -1.56 5.67 -23.39
CA VAL A 78 -1.11 5.16 -24.71
C VAL A 78 0.18 5.85 -25.15
N PHE A 79 0.27 7.18 -25.04
CA PHE A 79 1.47 7.91 -25.42
C PHE A 79 2.70 7.46 -24.62
N THR A 80 2.58 7.32 -23.29
CA THR A 80 3.70 6.90 -22.44
C THR A 80 4.19 5.49 -22.78
N LEU A 81 3.27 4.56 -23.04
CA LEU A 81 3.58 3.18 -23.43
C LEU A 81 4.24 3.13 -24.80
N CYS A 82 3.67 3.80 -25.80
CA CYS A 82 4.23 3.87 -27.15
C CYS A 82 5.62 4.52 -27.16
N LYS A 83 5.82 5.59 -26.41
CA LYS A 83 7.14 6.22 -26.24
C LYS A 83 8.14 5.23 -25.64
N GLY A 84 7.75 4.52 -24.58
CA GLY A 84 8.58 3.50 -23.95
C GLY A 84 8.97 2.37 -24.90
N ALA A 85 8.03 1.89 -25.70
CA ALA A 85 8.27 0.87 -26.72
C ALA A 85 9.19 1.37 -27.84
N LEU A 86 8.96 2.57 -28.36
CA LEU A 86 9.80 3.19 -29.40
C LEU A 86 11.25 3.39 -28.93
N GLU A 87 11.45 3.88 -27.71
CA GLU A 87 12.79 3.99 -27.13
C GLU A 87 13.51 2.63 -27.05
N SER A 88 12.75 1.55 -26.79
CA SER A 88 13.28 0.19 -26.73
C SER A 88 13.55 -0.42 -28.11
N ILE A 89 12.69 -0.16 -29.11
CA ILE A 89 12.85 -0.67 -30.48
C ILE A 89 13.99 0.05 -31.19
N CYS A 90 14.04 1.38 -31.08
CA CYS A 90 15.04 2.20 -31.76
C CYS A 90 16.40 2.22 -31.04
N GLY A 91 16.52 1.59 -29.87
CA GLY A 91 17.76 1.57 -29.08
C GLY A 91 18.22 2.96 -28.61
N TRP A 92 17.30 3.92 -28.50
CA TRP A 92 17.61 5.31 -28.09
C TRP A 92 18.03 5.42 -26.63
N ARG A 93 17.76 4.38 -25.82
CA ARG A 93 18.11 4.28 -24.41
C ARG A 93 18.75 2.94 -24.10
N SER A 94 19.73 2.92 -23.19
CA SER A 94 20.32 1.69 -22.67
C SER A 94 19.50 1.14 -21.49
N ALA A 95 19.05 -0.11 -21.57
CA ALA A 95 18.38 -0.83 -20.48
C ALA A 95 18.65 -2.35 -20.55
N SER A 96 18.16 -3.11 -19.56
CA SER A 96 18.23 -4.58 -19.59
C SER A 96 17.36 -5.14 -20.72
N ARG A 97 17.71 -6.33 -21.24
CA ARG A 97 16.89 -7.02 -22.26
C ARG A 97 15.44 -7.20 -21.78
N LEU A 98 15.28 -7.59 -20.51
CA LEU A 98 13.96 -7.72 -19.89
C LEU A 98 13.18 -6.40 -19.93
N ARG A 99 13.82 -5.26 -19.61
CA ARG A 99 13.15 -3.95 -19.66
C ARG A 99 12.67 -3.61 -21.07
N HIS A 100 13.51 -3.84 -22.07
CA HIS A 100 13.13 -3.62 -23.47
C HIS A 100 11.97 -4.51 -23.92
N THR A 101 12.02 -5.80 -23.59
CA THR A 101 10.94 -6.74 -23.90
C THR A 101 9.61 -6.32 -23.28
N VAL A 102 9.63 -5.91 -22.01
CA VAL A 102 8.41 -5.54 -21.29
C VAL A 102 7.79 -4.24 -21.83
N ASP A 103 8.60 -3.22 -22.12
CA ASP A 103 8.10 -1.96 -22.70
C ASP A 103 7.44 -2.20 -24.07
N ILE A 104 7.97 -3.11 -24.88
CA ILE A 104 7.38 -3.48 -26.18
C ILE A 104 6.11 -4.31 -25.97
N LEU A 105 6.16 -5.30 -25.09
CA LEU A 105 5.06 -6.24 -24.86
C LEU A 105 3.80 -5.51 -24.40
N GLU A 106 3.90 -4.56 -23.48
CA GLU A 106 2.72 -3.81 -23.03
C GLU A 106 2.11 -2.92 -24.10
N ALA A 107 2.94 -2.23 -24.90
CA ALA A 107 2.43 -1.42 -26.00
C ALA A 107 1.71 -2.31 -27.02
N VAL A 108 2.23 -3.51 -27.30
CA VAL A 108 1.56 -4.51 -28.16
C VAL A 108 0.27 -5.01 -27.53
N ILE A 109 0.25 -5.32 -26.24
CA ILE A 109 -0.97 -5.78 -25.56
C ILE A 109 -2.05 -4.71 -25.60
N LEU A 110 -1.76 -3.47 -25.20
CA LEU A 110 -2.77 -2.43 -25.14
C LEU A 110 -3.20 -1.97 -26.55
N VAL A 111 -2.23 -1.54 -27.37
CA VAL A 111 -2.50 -0.88 -28.67
C VAL A 111 -2.74 -1.89 -29.78
N GLY A 112 -2.12 -3.07 -29.70
CA GLY A 112 -2.24 -4.12 -30.71
C GLY A 112 -3.32 -5.15 -30.44
N VAL A 113 -3.78 -5.32 -29.19
CA VAL A 113 -4.75 -6.36 -28.84
C VAL A 113 -5.97 -5.82 -28.10
N ILE A 114 -5.81 -5.21 -26.92
CA ILE A 114 -6.95 -4.77 -26.09
C ILE A 114 -7.83 -3.75 -26.82
N LEU A 115 -7.24 -2.65 -27.31
CA LEU A 115 -7.99 -1.58 -27.96
C LEU A 115 -8.63 -2.03 -29.30
N PRO A 116 -7.92 -2.68 -30.23
CA PRO A 116 -8.48 -3.03 -31.54
C PRO A 116 -9.27 -4.33 -31.59
N ILE A 117 -9.05 -5.28 -30.66
CA ILE A 117 -9.63 -6.62 -30.71
C ILE A 117 -10.44 -6.92 -29.45
N GLY A 118 -9.84 -6.79 -28.27
CA GLY A 118 -10.46 -7.17 -27.00
C GLY A 118 -11.74 -6.40 -26.70
N ILE A 119 -11.67 -5.07 -26.71
CA ILE A 119 -12.83 -4.21 -26.45
C ILE A 119 -13.92 -4.39 -27.53
N PRO A 120 -13.63 -4.32 -28.85
CA PRO A 120 -14.65 -4.53 -29.86
C PRO A 120 -15.30 -5.91 -29.80
N ALA A 121 -14.54 -6.98 -29.53
CA ALA A 121 -15.08 -8.32 -29.39
C ALA A 121 -16.02 -8.44 -28.19
N ALA A 122 -15.64 -7.90 -27.03
CA ALA A 122 -16.47 -7.89 -25.83
C ALA A 122 -17.77 -7.10 -26.07
N VAL A 123 -17.68 -5.88 -26.60
CA VAL A 123 -18.85 -5.03 -26.87
C VAL A 123 -19.78 -5.68 -27.90
N SER A 124 -19.24 -6.24 -28.98
CA SER A 124 -20.04 -6.91 -30.00
C SER A 124 -20.77 -8.14 -29.45
N ALA A 125 -20.11 -8.93 -28.59
CA ALA A 125 -20.73 -10.08 -27.92
C ALA A 125 -21.85 -9.65 -26.96
N GLN A 126 -21.64 -8.57 -26.21
CA GLN A 126 -22.65 -7.99 -25.31
C GLN A 126 -23.87 -7.48 -26.08
N GLU A 127 -23.67 -6.73 -27.16
CA GLU A 127 -24.75 -6.23 -28.02
C GLU A 127 -25.53 -7.36 -28.69
N ALA A 128 -24.83 -8.39 -29.18
CA ALA A 128 -25.45 -9.57 -29.77
C ALA A 128 -26.33 -10.31 -28.75
N LEU A 129 -25.88 -10.47 -27.50
CA LEU A 129 -26.69 -11.03 -26.42
C LEU A 129 -27.94 -10.17 -26.17
N ILE A 130 -27.76 -8.86 -25.97
CA ILE A 130 -28.87 -7.94 -25.67
C ILE A 130 -29.91 -8.03 -26.80
N ALA A 131 -29.49 -8.02 -28.06
CA ALA A 131 -30.37 -8.15 -29.21
C ALA A 131 -31.08 -9.51 -29.28
N ALA A 132 -30.34 -10.61 -29.12
CA ALA A 132 -30.87 -11.97 -29.18
C ALA A 132 -31.89 -12.27 -28.06
N CYS A 133 -31.71 -11.66 -26.89
CA CYS A 133 -32.57 -11.88 -25.72
C CYS A 133 -33.66 -10.78 -25.55
N LYS A 134 -33.78 -9.81 -26.49
CA LYS A 134 -34.76 -8.70 -26.48
C LYS A 134 -36.18 -9.11 -26.88
N GLY A 135 -36.31 -10.03 -27.85
CA GLY A 135 -37.60 -10.46 -28.43
C GLY A 135 -38.42 -11.41 -27.55
N SER A 136 -37.82 -11.94 -26.49
CA SER A 136 -38.38 -13.05 -25.71
C SER A 136 -39.16 -12.61 -24.47
N VAL A 137 -39.29 -11.30 -24.22
CA VAL A 137 -39.90 -10.76 -22.99
C VAL A 137 -41.04 -9.80 -23.34
N THR A 138 -42.27 -10.25 -23.06
CA THR A 138 -43.45 -9.38 -22.99
C THR A 138 -43.56 -8.81 -21.58
N GLY A 139 -43.08 -7.59 -21.39
CA GLY A 139 -43.01 -6.92 -20.09
C GLY A 139 -41.88 -5.90 -20.12
N GLY A 140 -42.14 -4.75 -20.74
CA GLY A 140 -41.14 -3.72 -20.98
C GLY A 140 -40.82 -2.94 -19.71
N VAL A 141 -39.54 -2.68 -19.49
CA VAL A 141 -39.07 -1.62 -18.59
C VAL A 141 -39.38 -0.28 -19.26
N SER A 142 -40.44 0.40 -18.81
CA SER A 142 -40.64 1.82 -19.15
C SER A 142 -39.74 2.66 -18.26
N GLY A 143 -38.86 3.44 -18.87
CA GLY A 143 -37.76 4.14 -18.21
C GLY A 143 -38.15 5.21 -17.19
N GLY A 144 -37.16 5.68 -16.42
CA GLY A 144 -37.35 6.77 -15.48
C GLY A 144 -36.06 7.46 -15.07
N GLY A 145 -35.78 8.60 -15.70
CA GLY A 145 -35.07 9.77 -15.14
C GLY A 145 -33.65 9.63 -14.55
N PRO A 146 -32.98 10.77 -14.25
CA PRO A 146 -31.54 10.79 -13.97
C PRO A 146 -31.11 10.13 -12.65
N LEU A 147 -32.07 9.70 -11.80
CA LEU A 147 -31.81 9.13 -10.47
C LEU A 147 -32.74 7.95 -10.11
N GLY A 148 -33.36 7.27 -11.09
CA GLY A 148 -34.32 6.20 -10.84
C GLY A 148 -33.68 4.83 -10.53
N PHE A 149 -33.96 4.27 -9.35
CA PHE A 149 -33.73 2.85 -9.06
C PHE A 149 -34.59 1.99 -10.00
N PHE A 150 -33.98 1.05 -10.73
CA PHE A 150 -34.68 0.09 -11.57
C PHE A 150 -35.39 -0.97 -10.72
N SER A 151 -36.72 -1.07 -10.86
CA SER A 151 -37.46 -2.22 -10.35
C SER A 151 -37.39 -3.35 -11.37
N ALA A 152 -36.68 -4.43 -11.04
CA ALA A 152 -36.62 -5.64 -11.84
C ALA A 152 -37.83 -6.52 -11.51
N ASP A 153 -38.88 -6.47 -12.34
CA ASP A 153 -39.93 -7.49 -12.29
C ASP A 153 -39.34 -8.83 -12.78
N THR A 154 -39.12 -9.74 -11.84
CA THR A 154 -38.38 -11.00 -12.03
C THR A 154 -39.23 -12.12 -12.65
N THR A 155 -40.40 -11.81 -13.19
CA THR A 155 -41.36 -12.79 -13.75
C THR A 155 -41.43 -12.75 -15.28
N ALA A 156 -40.32 -12.50 -15.97
CA ALA A 156 -40.25 -12.58 -17.42
C ALA A 156 -39.94 -14.03 -17.88
N THR A 157 -40.94 -14.74 -18.41
CA THR A 157 -40.75 -16.07 -19.02
C THR A 157 -40.37 -15.95 -20.50
N LEU A 158 -39.16 -16.39 -20.86
CA LEU A 158 -38.71 -16.46 -22.26
C LEU A 158 -39.50 -17.51 -23.08
N ARG A 159 -39.87 -17.16 -24.32
CA ARG A 159 -40.52 -18.09 -25.25
C ARG A 159 -39.55 -19.21 -25.69
N PRO A 160 -40.00 -20.46 -25.88
CA PRO A 160 -39.14 -21.61 -26.19
C PRO A 160 -38.32 -21.49 -27.50
N GLY A 161 -38.85 -20.79 -28.52
CA GLY A 161 -38.17 -20.62 -29.82
C GLY A 161 -37.02 -19.61 -29.81
N ASP A 162 -37.09 -18.59 -28.95
CA ASP A 162 -36.07 -17.54 -28.84
C ASP A 162 -34.93 -17.91 -27.87
N MET A 163 -35.11 -18.99 -27.11
CA MET A 163 -34.16 -19.50 -26.10
C MET A 163 -32.87 -20.03 -26.73
N SER A 164 -32.94 -20.61 -27.94
CA SER A 164 -31.78 -21.21 -28.61
C SER A 164 -30.78 -20.15 -29.09
N ALA A 165 -31.27 -19.06 -29.70
CA ALA A 165 -30.45 -17.95 -30.15
C ALA A 165 -29.83 -17.20 -28.96
N CYS A 166 -30.62 -16.90 -27.93
CA CYS A 166 -30.13 -16.24 -26.71
C CYS A 166 -29.06 -17.11 -25.98
N LYS A 167 -29.24 -18.44 -25.93
CA LYS A 167 -28.26 -19.36 -25.36
C LYS A 167 -26.97 -19.45 -26.18
N ALA A 168 -27.08 -19.43 -27.51
CA ALA A 168 -25.93 -19.42 -28.40
C ALA A 168 -25.10 -18.13 -28.21
N SER A 169 -25.73 -16.96 -28.20
CA SER A 169 -25.05 -15.69 -27.92
C SER A 169 -24.45 -15.65 -26.51
N ALA A 170 -25.13 -16.23 -25.51
CA ALA A 170 -24.61 -16.29 -24.14
C ALA A 170 -23.35 -17.15 -24.00
N ALA A 171 -23.23 -18.23 -24.78
CA ALA A 171 -22.07 -19.12 -24.73
C ALA A 171 -20.77 -18.47 -25.27
N GLU A 172 -20.88 -17.42 -26.09
CA GLU A 172 -19.73 -16.73 -26.69
C GLU A 172 -19.10 -15.67 -25.76
N LEU A 173 -19.85 -15.18 -24.76
CA LEU A 173 -19.43 -14.09 -23.84
C LEU A 173 -18.21 -14.38 -22.96
N PRO A 174 -18.02 -15.58 -22.39
CA PRO A 174 -16.87 -15.83 -21.51
C PRO A 174 -15.53 -15.65 -22.22
N SER A 175 -15.46 -15.90 -23.54
CA SER A 175 -14.20 -15.91 -24.27
C SER A 175 -13.53 -14.53 -24.38
N PRO A 176 -14.20 -13.43 -24.81
CA PRO A 176 -13.60 -12.10 -24.82
C PRO A 176 -13.31 -11.58 -23.41
N HIS A 177 -14.15 -11.86 -22.41
CA HIS A 177 -13.90 -11.41 -21.03
C HIS A 177 -12.72 -12.14 -20.39
N LEU A 178 -12.58 -13.44 -20.62
CA LEU A 178 -11.40 -14.20 -20.19
C LEU A 178 -10.12 -13.68 -20.85
N LEU A 179 -10.17 -13.37 -22.14
CA LEU A 179 -9.04 -12.75 -22.86
C LEU A 179 -8.68 -11.40 -22.23
N MET A 180 -9.67 -10.55 -21.94
CA MET A 180 -9.46 -9.26 -21.29
C MET A 180 -8.85 -9.39 -19.90
N VAL A 181 -9.32 -10.34 -19.07
CA VAL A 181 -8.72 -10.64 -17.77
C VAL A 181 -7.25 -11.05 -17.93
N ALA A 182 -6.96 -11.99 -18.82
CA ALA A 182 -5.60 -12.48 -19.03
C ALA A 182 -4.65 -11.37 -19.51
N LEU A 183 -5.07 -10.54 -20.46
CA LEU A 183 -4.26 -9.44 -20.99
C LEU A 183 -4.05 -8.34 -19.95
N ASN A 184 -5.06 -7.98 -19.16
CA ASN A 184 -4.93 -6.98 -18.10
C ASN A 184 -4.00 -7.46 -16.96
N LEU A 185 -4.10 -8.74 -16.57
CA LEU A 185 -3.17 -9.34 -15.60
C LEU A 185 -1.73 -9.38 -16.14
N LEU A 186 -1.56 -9.65 -17.44
CA LEU A 186 -0.26 -9.62 -18.08
C LEU A 186 0.33 -8.21 -18.11
N MET A 187 -0.48 -7.18 -18.40
CA MET A 187 -0.04 -5.78 -18.29
C MET A 187 0.38 -5.42 -16.86
N TRP A 188 -0.39 -5.85 -15.86
CA TRP A 188 -0.01 -5.63 -14.46
C TRP A 188 1.31 -6.32 -14.09
N ALA A 189 1.54 -7.56 -14.55
CA ALA A 189 2.81 -8.26 -14.34
C ALA A 189 3.98 -7.51 -15.00
N CYS A 190 3.76 -6.98 -16.20
CA CYS A 190 4.71 -6.15 -16.90
C CYS A 190 5.05 -4.86 -16.12
N ASP A 191 4.05 -4.16 -15.56
CA ASP A 191 4.26 -2.98 -14.70
C ASP A 191 5.17 -3.29 -13.51
N VAL A 192 4.88 -4.40 -12.81
CA VAL A 192 5.67 -4.87 -11.66
C VAL A 192 7.12 -5.16 -12.06
N LEU A 193 7.33 -5.81 -13.21
CA LEU A 193 8.67 -6.11 -13.72
C LEU A 193 9.43 -4.85 -14.11
N ARG A 194 8.75 -3.87 -14.73
CA ARG A 194 9.36 -2.59 -15.11
C ARG A 194 9.79 -1.79 -13.89
N TYR A 195 8.97 -1.76 -12.85
CA TYR A 195 9.32 -1.15 -11.57
C TYR A 195 10.53 -1.83 -10.93
N SER A 196 10.50 -3.16 -10.85
CA SER A 196 11.57 -3.98 -10.27
C SER A 196 12.92 -3.81 -10.99
N CYS A 197 12.90 -3.58 -12.30
CA CYS A 197 14.11 -3.33 -13.09
C CYS A 197 14.67 -1.91 -12.90
N GLY A 198 13.80 -0.90 -12.73
CA GLY A 198 14.23 0.48 -12.44
C GLY A 198 14.93 0.61 -11.09
N ALA A 199 14.42 -0.09 -10.07
CA ALA A 199 15.03 -0.13 -8.74
C ALA A 199 16.45 -0.73 -8.76
N ARG A 200 16.70 -1.77 -9.58
CA ARG A 200 18.04 -2.37 -9.71
C ARG A 200 19.02 -1.50 -10.49
N ALA A 201 18.58 -0.75 -11.49
CA ALA A 201 19.44 0.17 -12.24
C ALA A 201 19.85 1.39 -11.39
N ALA A 202 18.95 1.90 -10.53
CA ALA A 202 19.28 2.92 -9.53
C ALA A 202 20.29 2.38 -8.48
N ALA A 203 20.16 1.10 -8.10
CA ALA A 203 21.09 0.43 -7.19
C ALA A 203 22.43 0.03 -7.85
N SER A 204 22.49 -0.18 -9.17
CA SER A 204 23.73 -0.51 -9.90
C SER A 204 24.46 0.71 -10.43
N GLY A 205 23.78 1.85 -10.58
CA GLY A 205 24.40 3.13 -10.97
C GLY A 205 25.31 3.74 -9.89
N SER A 206 25.34 3.16 -8.69
CA SER A 206 26.26 3.53 -7.61
C SER A 206 27.56 2.71 -7.59
N GLN A 207 27.74 1.73 -8.48
CA GLN A 207 29.02 1.03 -8.66
C GLN A 207 29.77 1.61 -9.85
N GLY A 208 30.55 2.68 -9.64
CA GLY A 208 31.40 3.19 -10.71
C GLY A 208 32.08 4.55 -10.53
N ARG A 209 32.65 4.85 -9.36
CA ARG A 209 33.90 5.64 -9.25
C ARG A 209 34.36 5.72 -7.80
N ILE A 210 35.23 4.79 -7.40
CA ILE A 210 36.26 5.11 -6.40
C ILE A 210 37.23 6.04 -7.12
N VAL A 211 36.96 7.36 -7.08
CA VAL A 211 38.00 8.36 -7.31
C VAL A 211 38.56 8.67 -5.94
N SER A 212 39.66 8.01 -5.62
CA SER A 212 40.62 8.52 -4.66
C SER A 212 41.20 9.83 -5.21
N SER A 213 40.51 10.94 -4.96
CA SER A 213 41.12 12.27 -5.00
C SER A 213 40.73 12.99 -3.72
N LEU A 214 41.53 12.75 -2.68
CA LEU A 214 41.79 13.75 -1.66
C LEU A 214 42.29 15.02 -2.37
N SER A 215 41.40 15.99 -2.51
CA SER A 215 41.78 17.39 -2.68
C SER A 215 41.11 18.18 -1.56
N PRO A 216 41.87 18.92 -0.74
CA PRO A 216 41.30 19.74 0.33
C PRO A 216 40.64 20.98 -0.31
N GLY A 217 39.34 20.87 -0.56
CA GLY A 217 38.49 21.98 -1.02
C GLY A 217 37.85 22.67 0.17
N ARG A 218 38.02 23.99 0.24
CA ARG A 218 37.51 24.92 1.27
C ARG A 218 36.05 24.66 1.70
N PRO A 219 35.70 24.94 2.96
CA PRO A 219 34.33 24.82 3.43
C PRO A 219 33.44 25.82 2.69
N ARG A 220 32.42 25.33 2.00
CA ARG A 220 31.21 26.12 1.75
C ARG A 220 30.49 26.23 3.08
N ALA A 221 30.36 27.46 3.58
CA ALA A 221 29.32 27.78 4.55
C ALA A 221 27.96 27.37 3.93
N ASP A 222 27.01 26.96 4.75
CA ASP A 222 25.60 26.69 4.40
C ASP A 222 25.20 25.20 4.23
N VAL A 223 25.92 24.25 4.82
CA VAL A 223 25.42 22.87 4.96
C VAL A 223 24.58 22.74 6.22
N GLY A 224 23.26 22.58 6.06
CA GLY A 224 22.32 22.40 7.17
C GLY A 224 22.63 21.14 8.01
N LEU A 225 22.34 21.22 9.31
CA LEU A 225 22.66 20.21 10.32
C LEU A 225 22.16 18.79 9.96
N SER A 226 21.03 18.72 9.26
CA SER A 226 20.45 17.48 8.70
C SER A 226 21.39 16.69 7.80
N ALA A 227 22.22 17.35 6.99
CA ALA A 227 23.08 16.67 6.00
C ALA A 227 24.40 16.20 6.63
N ALA A 228 24.83 16.82 7.73
CA ALA A 228 26.04 16.42 8.45
C ALA A 228 25.85 15.12 9.26
N CYS A 229 24.61 14.67 9.42
CA CYS A 229 24.23 13.64 10.39
C CYS A 229 23.68 12.34 9.76
N SER A 230 23.70 12.22 8.43
CA SER A 230 23.01 11.15 7.69
C SER A 230 23.83 9.89 7.42
N ASP A 231 25.09 9.79 7.86
CA ASP A 231 25.95 8.62 7.61
C ASP A 231 25.87 7.61 8.77
N LEU A 232 25.01 6.59 8.64
CA LEU A 232 25.04 5.41 9.50
C LEU A 232 25.03 4.12 8.67
N SER A 233 25.98 3.23 8.96
CA SER A 233 26.00 1.83 8.49
C SER A 233 25.80 0.86 9.66
N ALA A 234 25.16 -0.28 9.36
CA ALA A 234 24.41 -1.17 10.24
C ALA A 234 25.12 -1.74 11.48
N VAL A 235 24.39 -1.85 12.62
CA VAL A 235 24.72 -2.66 13.82
C VAL A 235 23.43 -3.18 14.52
N SER A 236 23.57 -4.29 15.27
CA SER A 236 22.65 -5.41 15.49
C SER A 236 21.84 -5.45 16.82
N THR A 237 21.55 -4.33 17.49
CA THR A 237 20.51 -4.23 18.54
C THR A 237 20.05 -2.77 18.62
N THR A 238 18.78 -2.50 18.96
CA THR A 238 18.21 -1.14 19.01
C THR A 238 19.12 -0.16 19.76
N ASP A 239 19.53 -0.54 20.98
CA ASP A 239 20.44 0.24 21.83
C ASP A 239 21.82 0.51 21.22
N GLN A 240 22.41 -0.48 20.53
CA GLN A 240 23.70 -0.30 19.86
C GLN A 240 23.59 0.63 18.65
N GLY A 241 22.45 0.60 17.95
CA GLY A 241 22.14 1.50 16.84
C GLY A 241 22.14 2.96 17.31
N TYR A 242 21.37 3.28 18.35
CA TYR A 242 21.33 4.62 18.93
C TYR A 242 22.66 5.06 19.51
N ARG A 243 23.32 4.20 20.29
CA ARG A 243 24.62 4.53 20.88
C ARG A 243 25.64 4.91 19.81
N THR A 244 25.70 4.13 18.73
CA THR A 244 26.62 4.39 17.61
C THR A 244 26.22 5.67 16.88
N ALA A 245 24.92 5.87 16.63
CA ALA A 245 24.41 7.07 15.98
C ALA A 245 24.78 8.35 16.74
N ILE A 246 24.61 8.35 18.06
CA ILE A 246 24.88 9.50 18.92
C ILE A 246 26.39 9.72 19.08
N LEU A 247 27.15 8.67 19.45
CA LEU A 247 28.56 8.80 19.80
C LEU A 247 29.48 8.98 18.58
N ASN A 248 29.09 8.53 17.38
CA ASN A 248 29.88 8.76 16.16
C ASN A 248 29.54 10.12 15.51
N ASN A 249 28.39 10.71 15.82
CA ASN A 249 27.98 12.01 15.31
C ASN A 249 28.02 13.10 16.39
N ARG A 250 29.06 13.13 17.23
CA ARG A 250 29.17 14.09 18.35
C ARG A 250 28.99 15.54 17.95
N ALA A 251 29.48 15.94 16.76
CA ALA A 251 29.30 17.29 16.23
C ALA A 251 27.81 17.69 16.09
N CYS A 252 26.91 16.71 15.95
CA CYS A 252 25.47 16.95 15.94
C CYS A 252 24.90 17.25 17.34
N PHE A 253 25.58 16.87 18.42
CA PHE A 253 25.12 17.02 19.80
C PHE A 253 25.91 18.09 20.59
N GLU A 254 27.19 18.30 20.27
CA GLU A 254 28.08 19.18 21.03
C GLU A 254 27.53 20.61 21.14
N GLY A 255 27.34 21.09 22.38
CA GLY A 255 26.82 22.42 22.68
C GLY A 255 25.32 22.64 22.39
N LYS A 256 24.58 21.59 22.02
CA LYS A 256 23.19 21.68 21.57
C LYS A 256 22.16 21.29 22.62
N ALA A 257 20.92 21.76 22.45
CA ALA A 257 19.76 21.27 23.19
C ALA A 257 19.18 20.03 22.52
N VAL A 258 18.99 18.97 23.31
CA VAL A 258 18.48 17.67 22.84
C VAL A 258 17.19 17.34 23.59
N LEU A 259 16.22 16.76 22.90
CA LEU A 259 15.01 16.18 23.49
C LEU A 259 15.05 14.65 23.34
N ASP A 260 14.83 13.93 24.43
CA ASP A 260 14.63 12.49 24.47
C ASP A 260 13.16 12.20 24.78
N VAL A 261 12.39 11.80 23.76
CA VAL A 261 10.93 11.56 23.87
C VAL A 261 10.66 10.10 24.20
N GLY A 262 9.96 9.85 25.30
CA GLY A 262 9.77 8.49 25.82
C GLY A 262 11.07 7.95 26.42
N ALA A 263 11.73 8.76 27.26
CA ALA A 263 13.10 8.50 27.69
C ALA A 263 13.26 7.17 28.46
N GLY A 264 12.19 6.65 29.07
CA GLY A 264 12.22 5.42 29.85
C GLY A 264 13.31 5.46 30.92
N SER A 265 14.32 4.60 30.78
CA SER A 265 15.48 4.56 31.69
C SER A 265 16.42 5.76 31.57
N GLY A 266 16.28 6.59 30.54
CA GLY A 266 17.12 7.76 30.25
C GLY A 266 18.45 7.42 29.56
N ILE A 267 18.60 6.22 29.00
CA ILE A 267 19.86 5.77 28.41
C ILE A 267 20.28 6.60 27.19
N LEU A 268 19.33 6.98 26.33
CA LEU A 268 19.58 7.81 25.15
C LEU A 268 20.02 9.22 25.57
N ALA A 269 19.32 9.81 26.55
CA ALA A 269 19.72 11.08 27.14
C ALA A 269 21.15 11.06 27.72
N ILE A 270 21.55 9.98 28.39
CA ILE A 270 22.92 9.83 28.92
C ILE A 270 23.95 9.79 27.80
N TRP A 271 23.68 9.10 26.69
CA TRP A 271 24.60 9.11 25.54
C TRP A 271 24.67 10.46 24.85
N ALA A 272 23.55 11.17 24.71
CA ALA A 272 23.52 12.53 24.18
C ALA A 272 24.35 13.49 25.05
N ALA A 273 24.21 13.40 26.38
CA ALA A 273 25.04 14.15 27.31
C ALA A 273 26.53 13.80 27.18
N LYS A 274 26.88 12.51 27.08
CA LYS A 274 28.26 12.05 26.85
C LYS A 274 28.83 12.43 25.47
N ALA A 275 27.96 12.72 24.50
CA ALA A 275 28.33 13.26 23.19
C ALA A 275 28.57 14.78 23.21
N GLY A 276 28.35 15.44 24.35
CA GLY A 276 28.64 16.86 24.54
C GLY A 276 27.42 17.78 24.47
N ALA A 277 26.20 17.24 24.58
CA ALA A 277 25.00 18.07 24.64
C ALA A 277 25.08 19.11 25.77
N ARG A 278 24.63 20.33 25.49
CA ARG A 278 24.54 21.41 26.48
C ARG A 278 23.49 21.09 27.53
N VAL A 279 22.35 20.58 27.08
CA VAL A 279 21.22 20.18 27.90
C VAL A 279 20.45 19.08 27.17
N VAL A 280 19.96 18.10 27.92
CA VAL A 280 19.08 17.06 27.41
C VAL A 280 17.79 17.05 28.21
N TYR A 281 16.67 17.37 27.57
CA TYR A 281 15.35 17.24 28.16
C TYR A 281 14.86 15.81 27.93
N ALA A 282 14.75 15.02 28.98
CA ALA A 282 14.28 13.64 28.93
C ALA A 282 12.83 13.59 29.44
N VAL A 283 11.88 13.35 28.53
CA VAL A 283 10.45 13.33 28.85
C VAL A 283 9.97 11.89 28.99
N GLU A 284 9.39 11.57 30.14
CA GLU A 284 8.93 10.22 30.47
C GLU A 284 7.65 10.30 31.31
N ALA A 285 6.57 9.67 30.86
CA ALA A 285 5.26 9.75 31.52
C ALA A 285 5.14 8.83 32.74
N THR A 286 5.91 7.76 32.80
CA THR A 286 5.82 6.75 33.86
C THR A 286 6.77 7.04 35.03
N SER A 287 6.62 6.26 36.10
CA SER A 287 7.53 6.30 37.26
C SER A 287 9.00 5.96 36.92
N MET A 288 9.30 5.54 35.69
CA MET A 288 10.66 5.35 35.20
C MET A 288 11.47 6.64 35.19
N ALA A 289 10.83 7.82 35.12
CA ALA A 289 11.48 9.12 35.26
C ALA A 289 12.35 9.23 36.52
N LYS A 290 11.93 8.64 37.65
CA LYS A 290 12.71 8.61 38.90
C LYS A 290 14.00 7.80 38.75
N HIS A 291 13.95 6.71 37.99
CA HIS A 291 15.10 5.87 37.69
C HIS A 291 16.04 6.57 36.72
N ALA A 292 15.51 7.26 35.69
CA ALA A 292 16.29 8.06 34.77
C ALA A 292 17.11 9.15 35.49
N ARG A 293 16.49 9.89 36.44
CA ARG A 293 17.21 10.88 37.27
C ARG A 293 18.38 10.26 38.04
N ARG A 294 18.13 9.11 38.70
CA ARG A 294 19.18 8.39 39.45
C ARG A 294 20.29 7.89 38.54
N LEU A 295 19.94 7.38 37.36
CA LEU A 295 20.91 6.85 36.41
C LEU A 295 21.78 7.96 35.80
N ALA A 296 21.20 9.10 35.45
CA ALA A 296 21.93 10.27 34.98
C ALA A 296 22.92 10.79 36.03
N ALA A 297 22.49 10.91 37.29
CA ALA A 297 23.35 11.32 38.41
C ALA A 297 24.51 10.32 38.64
N ALA A 298 24.20 9.02 38.68
CA ALA A 298 25.22 7.97 38.85
C ALA A 298 26.25 7.93 37.71
N ASN A 299 25.90 8.45 36.53
CA ASN A 299 26.78 8.53 35.36
C ASN A 299 27.49 9.88 35.21
N GLY A 300 27.36 10.79 36.19
CA GLY A 300 28.03 12.09 36.18
C GLY A 300 27.47 13.07 35.15
N VAL A 301 26.24 12.87 34.68
CA VAL A 301 25.57 13.75 33.69
C VAL A 301 24.27 14.35 34.23
N GLY A 302 24.05 14.28 35.54
CA GLY A 302 22.84 14.80 36.20
C GLY A 302 22.64 16.31 36.04
N ASP A 303 23.72 17.07 35.84
CA ASP A 303 23.66 18.53 35.62
C ASP A 303 23.27 18.89 34.17
N VAL A 304 23.35 17.93 33.25
CA VAL A 304 23.05 18.11 31.82
C VAL A 304 21.68 17.53 31.46
N VAL A 305 21.30 16.39 32.07
CA VAL A 305 20.05 15.68 31.79
C VAL A 305 18.93 16.16 32.71
N VAL A 306 17.97 16.90 32.16
CA VAL A 306 16.77 17.39 32.85
C VAL A 306 15.61 16.43 32.57
N VAL A 307 15.19 15.67 33.59
CA VAL A 307 14.10 14.70 33.45
C VAL A 307 12.75 15.32 33.83
N LEU A 308 11.86 15.40 32.84
CA LEU A 308 10.50 15.92 32.96
C LEU A 308 9.53 14.74 33.01
N GLU A 309 8.80 14.62 34.12
CA GLU A 309 7.84 13.53 34.34
C GLU A 309 6.46 13.97 33.83
N GLY A 310 5.96 13.31 32.79
CA GLY A 310 4.69 13.65 32.15
C GLY A 310 4.62 13.20 30.69
N TYR A 311 3.42 13.32 30.11
CA TYR A 311 3.20 13.09 28.69
C TYR A 311 3.79 14.23 27.87
N MET A 312 4.33 13.91 26.70
CA MET A 312 5.02 14.87 25.86
C MET A 312 4.10 16.02 25.39
N GLU A 313 2.80 15.73 25.23
CA GLU A 313 1.75 16.67 24.87
C GLU A 313 1.39 17.65 26.00
N GLN A 314 1.75 17.33 27.25
CA GLN A 314 1.42 18.13 28.44
C GLN A 314 2.63 18.89 29.00
N VAL A 315 3.84 18.42 28.70
CA VAL A 315 5.08 19.01 29.16
C VAL A 315 5.46 20.19 28.27
N THR A 316 5.84 21.31 28.90
CA THR A 316 6.34 22.49 28.19
C THR A 316 7.86 22.55 28.33
N LEU A 317 8.58 22.64 27.21
CA LEU A 317 10.02 22.83 27.21
C LEU A 317 10.38 24.32 27.33
N PRO A 318 11.48 24.67 28.03
CA PRO A 318 11.90 26.06 28.18
C PRO A 318 12.47 26.68 26.88
N GLU A 319 12.83 25.85 25.91
CA GLU A 319 13.34 26.26 24.61
C GLU A 319 13.03 25.22 23.52
N GLN A 320 13.10 25.62 22.25
CA GLN A 320 13.12 24.66 21.14
C GLN A 320 14.47 23.92 21.11
N VAL A 321 14.45 22.68 20.64
CA VAL A 321 15.63 21.80 20.62
C VAL A 321 16.25 21.71 19.23
N ASP A 322 17.56 21.46 19.20
CA ASP A 322 18.31 21.30 17.95
C ASP A 322 18.28 19.85 17.45
N VAL A 323 18.12 18.89 18.37
CA VAL A 323 18.08 17.46 18.09
C VAL A 323 16.95 16.79 18.88
N ILE A 324 16.16 15.96 18.22
CA ILE A 324 15.26 15.01 18.89
C ILE A 324 15.85 13.61 18.71
N VAL A 325 15.93 12.86 19.81
CA VAL A 325 16.23 11.43 19.84
C VAL A 325 15.02 10.74 20.45
N SER A 326 14.53 9.67 19.83
CA SER A 326 13.41 8.92 20.41
C SER A 326 13.37 7.50 19.87
N GLU A 327 13.10 6.55 20.75
CA GLU A 327 12.79 5.17 20.42
C GLU A 327 11.27 4.99 20.31
N TRP A 328 10.71 5.49 19.19
CA TRP A 328 9.26 5.49 18.95
C TRP A 328 8.75 4.25 18.19
N MET A 329 9.64 3.34 17.78
CA MET A 329 9.31 2.26 16.86
C MET A 329 8.62 1.09 17.57
N GLY A 330 7.29 1.08 17.54
CA GLY A 330 6.49 -0.05 18.02
C GLY A 330 6.40 -1.23 17.04
N TYR A 331 5.61 -2.25 17.40
CA TYR A 331 5.28 -3.35 16.48
C TYR A 331 4.70 -2.82 15.16
N PHE A 332 5.14 -3.41 14.05
CA PHE A 332 4.79 -2.95 12.70
C PHE A 332 5.13 -1.46 12.45
N LEU A 333 6.11 -0.92 13.19
CA LEU A 333 6.65 0.45 13.13
C LEU A 333 5.69 1.58 13.56
N LEU A 334 4.38 1.47 13.28
CA LEU A 334 3.44 2.59 13.33
C LEU A 334 2.65 2.73 14.63
N ARG A 335 2.81 1.81 15.57
CA ARG A 335 1.93 1.72 16.75
C ARG A 335 2.03 2.91 17.71
N GLU A 336 3.17 3.62 17.74
CA GLU A 336 3.50 4.62 18.76
C GLU A 336 4.12 5.90 18.16
N SER A 337 3.45 6.47 17.16
CA SER A 337 3.96 7.66 16.47
C SER A 337 3.95 8.90 17.37
N MET A 338 5.13 9.28 17.88
CA MET A 338 5.38 10.50 18.64
C MET A 338 6.23 11.46 17.78
N LEU A 339 5.61 12.40 17.06
CA LEU A 339 6.31 13.42 16.27
C LEU A 339 5.97 14.82 16.78
N ASP A 340 6.97 15.51 17.33
CA ASP A 340 6.75 16.72 18.14
C ASP A 340 7.11 18.05 17.46
N PRO A 341 6.41 19.15 17.83
CA PRO A 341 6.64 20.49 17.28
C PRO A 341 7.87 21.23 17.86
N TRP A 342 8.63 20.61 18.76
CA TRP A 342 9.70 21.27 19.51
C TRP A 342 11.04 21.39 18.76
N LEU A 343 11.16 20.77 17.59
CA LEU A 343 12.37 20.79 16.78
C LEU A 343 12.50 22.12 16.02
N LYS A 344 13.66 22.78 16.15
CA LYS A 344 13.97 23.97 15.36
C LYS A 344 13.97 23.66 13.86
N PRO A 345 13.64 24.63 12.99
CA PRO A 345 13.85 24.50 11.56
C PRO A 345 15.31 24.13 11.25
N GLY A 346 15.52 23.01 10.55
CA GLY A 346 16.86 22.49 10.23
C GLY A 346 17.52 21.66 11.34
N GLY A 347 16.81 21.38 12.44
CA GLY A 347 17.24 20.44 13.48
C GLY A 347 17.29 18.99 12.98
N ALA A 348 17.91 18.12 13.76
CA ALA A 348 18.09 16.70 13.41
C ALA A 348 17.16 15.78 14.21
N LEU A 349 16.65 14.74 13.56
CA LEU A 349 15.87 13.68 14.21
C LEU A 349 16.67 12.37 14.18
N PHE A 350 16.64 11.64 15.30
CA PHE A 350 17.29 10.33 15.43
C PHE A 350 16.28 9.31 15.94
N PRO A 351 15.87 8.32 15.11
CA PRO A 351 16.16 8.17 13.68
C PRO A 351 15.33 9.14 12.82
N SER A 352 15.89 9.60 11.70
CA SER A 352 15.22 10.52 10.76
C SER A 352 14.40 9.81 9.67
N SER A 353 14.55 8.50 9.53
CA SER A 353 13.90 7.69 8.50
C SER A 353 13.68 6.27 9.00
N ALA A 354 12.55 5.69 8.60
CA ALA A 354 12.22 4.31 8.84
C ALA A 354 11.45 3.75 7.64
N SER A 355 11.68 2.47 7.31
CA SER A 355 11.09 1.81 6.15
C SER A 355 10.49 0.47 6.56
N ILE A 356 9.27 0.20 6.14
CA ILE A 356 8.62 -1.11 6.32
C ILE A 356 8.90 -1.95 5.08
N TYR A 357 9.38 -3.18 5.29
CA TYR A 357 9.59 -4.17 4.25
C TYR A 357 8.64 -5.35 4.49
N LEU A 358 8.00 -5.82 3.41
CA LEU A 358 7.15 -7.00 3.45
C LEU A 358 7.68 -8.03 2.46
N ALA A 359 7.71 -9.29 2.88
CA ALA A 359 8.01 -10.43 2.04
C ALA A 359 7.09 -11.60 2.40
N PRO A 360 6.57 -12.35 1.43
CA PRO A 360 5.81 -13.55 1.72
C PRO A 360 6.72 -14.58 2.40
N LEU A 361 6.26 -15.15 3.52
CA LEU A 361 6.98 -16.18 4.25
C LEU A 361 6.19 -17.49 4.20
N CYS A 362 6.78 -18.53 3.63
CA CYS A 362 6.27 -19.90 3.74
C CYS A 362 7.12 -20.63 4.79
N SER A 363 6.53 -20.91 5.95
CA SER A 363 7.19 -21.63 7.03
C SER A 363 6.26 -22.68 7.59
N SER A 364 6.79 -23.87 7.88
CA SER A 364 6.08 -24.92 8.62
C SER A 364 5.68 -24.47 10.04
N LEU A 365 6.26 -23.38 10.55
CA LEU A 365 5.90 -22.73 11.82
C LEU A 365 4.69 -21.81 11.71
N TYR A 366 4.29 -21.40 10.49
CA TYR A 366 3.15 -20.51 10.30
C TYR A 366 1.82 -21.20 10.61
N ALA A 367 1.60 -22.42 10.12
CA ALA A 367 0.35 -23.13 10.37
C ALA A 367 0.09 -23.44 11.87
N PRO A 368 1.09 -23.85 12.68
CA PRO A 368 0.94 -23.94 14.13
C PRO A 368 0.62 -22.59 14.80
N LYS A 369 1.30 -21.50 14.43
CA LYS A 369 1.05 -20.17 15.00
C LYS A 369 -0.30 -19.59 14.57
N LEU A 370 -0.72 -19.84 13.33
CA LEU A 370 -2.04 -19.45 12.85
C LEU A 370 -3.11 -20.23 13.59
N ARG A 371 -2.93 -21.55 13.81
CA ARG A 371 -3.85 -22.34 14.66
C ARG A 371 -3.86 -21.87 16.11
N GLU A 372 -2.73 -21.45 16.66
CA GLU A 372 -2.65 -20.88 18.00
C GLU A 372 -3.39 -19.54 18.07
N PHE A 373 -3.16 -18.65 17.12
CA PHE A 373 -3.90 -17.40 16.98
C PHE A 373 -5.40 -17.65 16.79
N GLU A 374 -5.79 -18.53 15.87
CA GLU A 374 -7.19 -18.92 15.66
C GLU A 374 -7.80 -19.53 16.93
N ARG A 375 -7.06 -20.32 17.70
CA ARG A 375 -7.49 -20.89 18.99
C ARG A 375 -7.65 -19.81 20.06
N GLU A 376 -6.76 -18.82 20.10
CA GLU A 376 -6.88 -17.68 21.02
C GLU A 376 -8.07 -16.79 20.65
N VAL A 377 -8.22 -16.48 19.36
CA VAL A 377 -9.35 -15.69 18.82
C VAL A 377 -10.68 -16.43 18.96
N SER A 378 -10.70 -17.75 18.82
CA SER A 378 -11.88 -18.60 19.05
C SER A 378 -12.00 -19.07 20.50
N GLY A 379 -11.17 -18.57 21.42
CA GLY A 379 -11.14 -19.03 22.81
C GLY A 379 -12.51 -18.95 23.47
N TRP A 380 -13.27 -17.89 23.18
CA TRP A 380 -14.62 -17.70 23.69
C TRP A 380 -15.64 -18.68 23.09
N SER A 381 -15.63 -18.90 21.78
CA SER A 381 -16.56 -19.84 21.15
C SER A 381 -16.27 -21.29 21.58
N HIS A 382 -15.01 -21.66 21.72
CA HIS A 382 -14.62 -22.98 22.21
C HIS A 382 -14.96 -23.17 23.70
N PHE A 383 -14.73 -22.16 24.54
CA PHE A 383 -15.12 -22.20 25.95
C PHE A 383 -16.64 -22.29 26.13
N LYS A 384 -17.40 -21.54 25.32
CA LYS A 384 -18.86 -21.60 25.26
C LYS A 384 -19.37 -22.99 24.87
N ASP A 385 -18.81 -23.58 23.82
CA ASP A 385 -19.15 -24.94 23.39
C ASP A 385 -18.80 -26.00 24.46
N PHE A 386 -17.64 -25.87 25.12
CA PHE A 386 -17.21 -26.75 26.20
C PHE A 386 -18.14 -26.66 27.42
N MET A 387 -18.48 -25.46 27.87
CA MET A 387 -19.39 -25.26 29.00
C MET A 387 -20.78 -25.80 28.69
N GLY A 388 -21.29 -25.59 27.46
CA GLY A 388 -22.58 -26.10 27.04
C GLY A 388 -22.62 -27.63 26.91
N ARG A 389 -21.63 -28.22 26.22
CA ARG A 389 -21.65 -29.67 25.91
C ARG A 389 -21.14 -30.56 27.03
N GLU A 390 -20.05 -30.16 27.69
CA GLU A 390 -19.40 -31.01 28.70
C GLU A 390 -19.87 -30.72 30.11
N ASN A 391 -20.30 -29.48 30.39
CA ASN A 391 -20.73 -29.07 31.73
C ASN A 391 -22.23 -28.78 31.82
N GLY A 392 -22.95 -28.79 30.69
CA GLY A 392 -24.40 -28.53 30.64
C GLY A 392 -24.80 -27.09 30.99
N VAL A 393 -23.87 -26.14 30.90
CA VAL A 393 -24.08 -24.73 31.25
C VAL A 393 -24.02 -23.87 29.99
N ASP A 394 -25.15 -23.29 29.60
CA ASP A 394 -25.19 -22.31 28.52
C ASP A 394 -24.72 -20.94 29.02
N ILE A 395 -23.54 -20.53 28.55
CA ILE A 395 -22.93 -19.23 28.87
C ILE A 395 -23.03 -18.22 27.70
N SER A 396 -23.80 -18.53 26.65
CA SER A 396 -24.00 -17.63 25.50
C SER A 396 -24.58 -16.27 25.87
N VAL A 397 -25.27 -16.20 27.01
CA VAL A 397 -25.81 -14.96 27.60
C VAL A 397 -24.72 -13.91 27.85
N LEU A 398 -23.47 -14.34 28.06
CA LEU A 398 -22.32 -13.47 28.33
C LEU A 398 -21.58 -13.00 27.05
N ASP A 399 -22.10 -13.33 25.86
CA ASP A 399 -21.49 -12.94 24.58
C ASP A 399 -21.34 -11.40 24.47
N ALA A 400 -22.30 -10.64 24.97
CA ALA A 400 -22.30 -9.17 24.87
C ALA A 400 -21.24 -8.54 25.76
N GLU A 401 -21.14 -8.99 27.01
CA GLU A 401 -20.16 -8.53 27.99
C GLU A 401 -18.73 -8.89 27.57
N TRP A 402 -18.53 -10.10 27.04
CA TRP A 402 -17.22 -10.51 26.52
C TRP A 402 -16.77 -9.63 25.34
N GLN A 403 -17.68 -9.32 24.40
CA GLN A 403 -17.38 -8.42 23.27
C GLN A 403 -17.04 -6.99 23.74
N GLN A 404 -17.74 -6.51 24.78
CA GLN A 404 -17.50 -5.17 25.33
C GLN A 404 -16.12 -5.06 26.00
N GLU A 405 -15.66 -6.10 26.72
CA GLU A 405 -14.32 -6.12 27.31
C GLU A 405 -13.19 -6.19 26.28
N GLN A 406 -13.39 -6.88 25.14
CA GLN A 406 -12.39 -6.99 24.08
C GLN A 406 -12.33 -5.77 23.16
N HIS A 407 -13.40 -4.97 23.11
CA HIS A 407 -13.51 -3.79 22.25
C HIS A 407 -13.95 -2.51 23.02
N PRO A 408 -13.19 -2.08 24.05
CA PRO A 408 -13.59 -0.95 24.90
C PRO A 408 -13.64 0.42 24.19
N LEU A 409 -13.22 0.50 22.93
CA LEU A 409 -13.13 1.75 22.14
C LEU A 409 -14.27 1.94 21.12
N LEU A 410 -15.21 1.00 21.00
CA LEU A 410 -16.32 1.11 20.04
C LEU A 410 -17.57 1.82 20.60
N ASP A 411 -17.60 2.14 21.90
CA ASP A 411 -18.74 2.74 22.59
C ASP A 411 -18.57 4.24 22.95
N THR A 412 -17.61 4.93 22.34
CA THR A 412 -17.53 6.40 22.41
C THR A 412 -17.86 7.03 21.07
N SER A 413 -19.13 6.95 20.67
CA SER A 413 -19.72 7.82 19.64
C SER A 413 -21.19 8.10 19.92
#